data_AF-A0A2T1GI38-F1
#
_entry.id   AF-A0A2T1GI38-F1
#
_cell.length_a   1.000
_cell.length_b   1.000
_cell.length_c   1.000
_cell.angle_alpha   90.00
_cell.angle_beta   90.00
_cell.angle_gamma   90.00
#
_symmetry.space_group_name_H-M   'P 1'
#
loop_
_entity.id
_entity.type
_entity.pdbx_description
1 polymer ?
#
loop_
_entity_poly.entity_id
_entity_poly.type
_entity_poly.pdbx_seq_one_letter_code
_entity_poly.pdbx_strand_id
1 'polypeptide(L)'
;MKRQIWAIGLAGLSAIAALSVTASPSMASGKELEKMTDRCSGEVIIVPRYNAPLDTPGAILLKRDKSGETPLSDSLRVDSRQIRWYCNSKSQFKNLDPGTWRIQEVQLGSECKDDPAGTIACKPSGSIKLGSSAKNGWFAERSRCPEQTTNIQAKLGKDRLLRIICYK
;
A
#
# COMPACT_ATOMS: atom_id res chain seq x y z
N MET A 1 -38.38 35.70 66.72
CA MET A 1 -37.34 36.49 66.02
C MET A 1 -37.53 36.25 64.52
N LYS A 2 -38.25 37.14 63.83
CA LYS A 2 -37.79 38.15 62.84
C LYS A 2 -37.04 37.58 61.61
N ARG A 3 -37.70 37.82 60.46
CA ARG A 3 -37.41 37.53 59.04
C ARG A 3 -35.99 37.88 58.60
N GLN A 4 -35.52 37.26 57.51
CA GLN A 4 -35.14 38.00 56.29
C GLN A 4 -35.01 37.09 55.06
N ILE A 5 -35.75 37.48 54.03
CA ILE A 5 -35.70 37.00 52.64
C ILE A 5 -34.66 37.87 51.93
N TRP A 6 -33.77 37.26 51.15
CA TRP A 6 -32.98 37.97 50.15
C TRP A 6 -33.02 37.20 48.83
N ALA A 7 -33.64 37.84 47.84
CA ALA A 7 -33.59 37.49 46.43
C ALA A 7 -32.62 38.46 45.75
N ILE A 8 -31.57 37.96 45.11
CA ILE A 8 -30.71 38.66 44.13
C ILE A 8 -30.03 37.52 43.35
N GLY A 9 -29.95 37.43 42.03
CA GLY A 9 -30.33 38.27 40.90
C GLY A 9 -29.76 37.56 39.66
N LEU A 10 -30.54 37.50 38.58
CA LEU A 10 -30.06 37.00 37.29
C LEU A 10 -28.93 37.89 36.76
N ALA A 11 -27.83 37.28 36.34
CA ALA A 11 -26.95 37.84 35.33
C ALA A 11 -26.68 36.75 34.28
N GLY A 12 -27.34 36.90 33.13
CA GLY A 12 -27.15 36.04 31.98
C GLY A 12 -25.75 36.23 31.39
N LEU A 13 -25.00 35.14 31.26
CA LEU A 13 -23.92 35.06 30.31
C LEU A 13 -24.47 34.46 29.01
N SER A 14 -24.75 35.33 28.04
CA SER A 14 -24.82 34.94 26.64
C SER A 14 -23.40 34.56 26.20
N ALA A 15 -23.10 33.26 26.22
CA ALA A 15 -21.93 32.73 25.54
C ALA A 15 -22.21 32.85 24.03
N ILE A 16 -21.54 33.82 23.40
CA ILE A 16 -21.41 33.91 21.96
C ILE A 16 -20.69 32.63 21.52
N ALA A 17 -21.46 31.66 21.02
CA ALA A 17 -20.88 30.53 20.31
C ALA A 17 -20.22 31.10 19.06
N ALA A 18 -18.90 31.30 19.13
CA ALA A 18 -18.09 31.54 17.97
C ALA A 18 -18.30 30.34 17.05
N LEU A 19 -19.10 30.53 16.00
CA LEU A 19 -19.09 29.65 14.85
C LEU A 19 -17.70 29.79 14.22
N SER A 20 -16.77 28.98 14.72
CA SER A 20 -15.58 28.61 14.01
C SER A 20 -16.05 27.89 12.75
N VAL A 21 -16.29 28.64 11.69
CA VAL A 21 -16.38 28.12 10.33
C VAL A 21 -14.98 27.57 10.05
N THR A 22 -14.74 26.33 10.47
CA THR A 22 -13.66 25.53 9.92
C THR A 22 -14.06 25.32 8.47
N ALA A 23 -13.59 26.21 7.60
CA ALA A 23 -13.58 25.99 6.18
C ALA A 23 -12.81 24.68 5.98
N SER A 24 -13.55 23.59 5.79
CA SER A 24 -12.96 22.32 5.38
C SER A 24 -12.09 22.62 4.17
N PRO A 25 -10.80 22.24 4.16
CA PRO A 25 -9.97 22.43 2.99
C PRO A 25 -10.72 21.77 1.84
N SER A 26 -11.09 22.60 0.86
CA SER A 26 -11.64 22.13 -0.40
C SER A 26 -10.57 21.20 -0.96
N MET A 27 -10.79 19.89 -0.85
CA MET A 27 -10.00 18.93 -1.59
C MET A 27 -10.15 19.36 -3.04
N ALA A 28 -9.04 19.86 -3.59
CA ALA A 28 -8.95 20.16 -5.00
C ALA A 28 -9.58 18.99 -5.74
N SER A 29 -10.67 19.27 -6.47
CA SER A 29 -11.38 18.29 -7.28
C SER A 29 -10.46 17.88 -8.42
N GLY A 30 -9.47 17.06 -8.09
CA GLY A 30 -8.65 16.37 -9.05
C GLY A 30 -9.59 15.48 -9.84
N LYS A 31 -9.56 15.59 -11.16
CA LYS A 31 -10.32 14.70 -12.02
C LYS A 31 -9.81 13.28 -11.76
N GLU A 32 -10.66 12.41 -11.21
CA GLU A 32 -10.38 10.97 -11.14
C GLU A 32 -10.17 10.46 -12.56
N LEU A 33 -8.97 9.96 -12.82
CA LEU A 33 -8.57 9.47 -14.14
C LEU A 33 -8.87 7.98 -14.27
N GLU A 34 -8.59 7.20 -13.23
CA GLU A 34 -8.71 5.74 -13.24
C GLU A 34 -8.73 5.17 -11.82
N LYS A 35 -9.38 4.01 -11.68
CA LYS A 35 -9.39 3.19 -10.47
C LYS A 35 -8.86 1.79 -10.78
N MET A 36 -7.81 1.38 -10.07
CA MET A 36 -7.22 0.04 -10.18
C MET A 36 -7.55 -0.83 -8.98
N THR A 37 -7.54 -2.15 -9.16
CA THR A 37 -7.72 -3.13 -8.08
C THR A 37 -6.63 -4.19 -8.07
N ASP A 38 -5.86 -4.25 -6.99
CA ASP A 38 -4.83 -5.25 -6.75
C ASP A 38 -5.12 -6.04 -5.47
N ARG A 39 -4.47 -7.19 -5.24
CA ARG A 39 -4.71 -8.03 -4.07
C ARG A 39 -3.55 -7.97 -3.09
N CYS A 40 -3.83 -7.64 -1.83
CA CYS A 40 -2.90 -7.78 -0.72
C CYS A 40 -3.61 -8.26 0.54
N SER A 41 -3.15 -9.40 1.07
CA SER A 41 -3.75 -10.08 2.21
C SER A 41 -3.54 -9.34 3.54
N GLY A 42 -2.55 -8.45 3.63
CA GLY A 42 -2.23 -7.71 4.86
C GLY A 42 -2.10 -6.20 4.65
N GLU A 43 -1.07 -5.61 5.25
CA GLU A 43 -0.83 -4.15 5.22
C GLU A 43 -0.20 -3.74 3.89
N VAL A 44 -0.45 -2.51 3.45
CA VAL A 44 0.14 -1.96 2.22
C VAL A 44 0.91 -0.68 2.51
N ILE A 45 2.10 -0.54 1.94
CA ILE A 45 2.85 0.71 1.90
C ILE A 45 2.92 1.18 0.45
N ILE A 46 2.55 2.43 0.18
CA ILE A 46 2.70 3.05 -1.14
C ILE A 46 3.76 4.13 -1.02
N VAL A 47 4.75 4.11 -1.91
CA VAL A 47 5.87 5.06 -1.89
C VAL A 47 5.73 6.09 -3.01
N PRO A 48 6.20 7.34 -2.80
CA PRO A 48 6.05 8.42 -3.79
C PRO A 48 6.86 8.20 -5.08
N ARG A 49 7.90 7.35 -5.04
CA ARG A 49 8.79 7.07 -6.17
C ARG A 49 8.88 5.58 -6.47
N TYR A 50 8.98 5.19 -7.73
CA TYR A 50 8.88 3.79 -8.14
C TYR A 50 9.94 2.83 -7.53
N ASN A 51 11.14 3.33 -7.23
CA ASN A 51 12.23 2.55 -6.63
C ASN A 51 12.59 3.01 -5.21
N ALA A 52 11.72 3.81 -4.58
CA ALA A 52 11.95 4.29 -3.22
C ALA A 52 11.85 3.16 -2.19
N PRO A 53 12.67 3.19 -1.12
CA PRO A 53 12.56 2.23 -0.03
C PRO A 53 11.28 2.43 0.80
N LEU A 54 10.90 1.41 1.58
CA LEU A 54 9.67 1.36 2.40
C LEU A 54 9.53 2.51 3.41
N ASP A 55 10.65 3.04 3.90
CA ASP A 55 10.76 4.09 4.91
C ASP A 55 10.88 5.50 4.32
N THR A 56 10.60 5.65 3.01
CA THR A 56 10.67 6.94 2.34
C THR A 56 9.66 7.93 2.93
N PRO A 57 10.08 9.17 3.27
CA PRO A 57 9.16 10.21 3.74
C PRO A 57 8.00 10.45 2.76
N GLY A 58 6.79 10.57 3.30
CA GLY A 58 5.57 10.71 2.51
C GLY A 58 4.98 9.40 2.01
N ALA A 59 5.58 8.24 2.32
CA ALA A 59 4.93 6.97 2.07
C ALA A 59 3.62 6.84 2.88
N ILE A 60 2.61 6.21 2.28
CA ILE A 60 1.32 5.97 2.91
C ILE A 60 1.27 4.52 3.40
N LEU A 61 0.97 4.34 4.70
CA LEU A 61 0.66 3.04 5.28
C LEU A 61 -0.86 2.83 5.34
N LEU A 62 -1.34 1.79 4.66
CA LEU A 62 -2.71 1.32 4.70
C LEU A 62 -2.79 0.09 5.60
N LYS A 63 -3.43 0.26 6.75
CA LYS A 63 -3.65 -0.80 7.73
C LYS A 63 -5.13 -0.93 8.05
N ARG A 64 -5.74 -2.06 7.69
CA ARG A 64 -7.15 -2.33 7.94
C ARG A 64 -7.46 -2.20 9.43
N ASP A 65 -8.59 -1.57 9.73
CA ASP A 65 -9.15 -1.51 11.07
C ASP A 65 -9.94 -2.79 11.41
N LYS A 66 -10.68 -2.76 12.53
CA LYS A 66 -11.52 -3.89 12.97
C LYS A 66 -12.65 -4.23 11.99
N SER A 67 -13.05 -3.31 11.11
CA SER A 67 -14.05 -3.54 10.07
C SER A 67 -13.47 -4.26 8.85
N GLY A 68 -12.13 -4.40 8.78
CA GLY A 68 -11.45 -5.01 7.64
C GLY A 68 -11.23 -4.05 6.46
N GLU A 69 -11.40 -2.74 6.65
CA GLU A 69 -11.12 -1.73 5.63
C GLU A 69 -10.15 -0.65 6.15
N THR A 70 -9.64 0.17 5.24
CA THR A 70 -9.02 1.46 5.59
C THR A 70 -9.91 2.60 5.10
N PRO A 71 -9.89 3.76 5.77
CA PRO A 71 -10.34 4.99 5.14
C PRO A 71 -9.54 5.24 3.86
N LEU A 72 -10.07 6.12 3.00
CA LEU A 72 -9.31 6.65 1.88
C LEU A 72 -8.13 7.46 2.43
N SER A 73 -6.94 7.23 1.88
CA SER A 73 -5.74 7.93 2.31
C SER A 73 -5.77 9.41 1.93
N ASP A 74 -4.87 10.18 2.55
CA ASP A 74 -4.48 11.48 2.02
C ASP A 74 -3.91 11.35 0.60
N SER A 75 -3.91 12.47 -0.12
CA SER A 75 -3.33 12.55 -1.46
C SER A 75 -1.81 12.40 -1.41
N LEU A 76 -1.27 11.43 -2.16
CA LEU A 76 0.15 11.21 -2.34
C LEU A 76 0.59 11.70 -3.71
N ARG A 77 1.50 12.68 -3.72
CA ARG A 77 2.18 13.09 -4.95
C ARG A 77 3.11 11.97 -5.42
N VAL A 78 2.99 11.59 -6.69
CA VAL A 78 3.83 10.56 -7.33
C VAL A 78 4.71 11.18 -8.42
N ASP A 79 5.91 10.65 -8.59
CA ASP A 79 6.87 11.13 -9.60
C ASP A 79 6.71 10.46 -10.97
N SER A 80 5.96 9.35 -11.00
CA SER A 80 5.80 8.49 -12.15
C SER A 80 4.41 7.90 -12.17
N ARG A 81 3.92 7.61 -13.38
CA ARG A 81 2.69 6.82 -13.55
C ARG A 81 2.83 5.38 -13.06
N GLN A 82 4.07 4.88 -12.92
CA GLN A 82 4.33 3.56 -12.36
C GLN A 82 4.28 3.68 -10.84
N ILE A 83 3.29 3.03 -10.24
CA ILE A 83 3.07 3.08 -8.81
C ILE A 83 3.77 1.88 -8.18
N ARG A 84 4.70 2.16 -7.28
CA ARG A 84 5.31 1.14 -6.42
C ARG A 84 4.57 1.09 -5.10
N TRP A 85 4.17 -0.11 -4.75
CA TRP A 85 3.62 -0.39 -3.44
C TRP A 85 4.15 -1.73 -2.94
N TYR A 86 4.00 -1.96 -1.65
CA TYR A 86 4.52 -3.13 -0.98
C TYR A 86 3.42 -3.77 -0.16
N CYS A 87 3.32 -5.09 -0.23
CA CYS A 87 2.37 -5.86 0.55
C CYS A 87 3.09 -6.57 1.70
N ASN A 88 2.51 -6.51 2.90
CA ASN A 88 2.94 -7.28 4.06
C ASN A 88 1.96 -8.43 4.31
N SER A 89 2.20 -9.57 3.67
CA SER A 89 1.42 -10.80 3.88
C SER A 89 1.94 -11.54 5.11
N LYS A 90 1.06 -11.75 6.11
CA LYS A 90 1.33 -12.64 7.25
C LYS A 90 0.93 -14.09 6.97
N SER A 91 0.49 -14.40 5.75
CA SER A 91 0.12 -15.75 5.35
C SER A 91 1.31 -16.69 5.47
N GLN A 92 1.09 -17.92 5.95
CA GLN A 92 2.09 -18.98 5.89
C GLN A 92 2.48 -19.33 4.44
N PHE A 93 1.58 -19.04 3.48
CA PHE A 93 1.79 -19.25 2.05
C PHE A 93 2.31 -18.01 1.31
N LYS A 94 2.74 -16.96 2.02
CA LYS A 94 3.20 -15.71 1.38
C LYS A 94 4.31 -15.92 0.35
N ASN A 95 5.14 -16.95 0.52
CA ASN A 95 6.22 -17.28 -0.42
C ASN A 95 5.70 -17.79 -1.77
N LEU A 96 4.41 -18.17 -1.85
CA LEU A 96 3.72 -18.57 -3.07
C LEU A 96 2.96 -17.39 -3.72
N ASP A 97 2.82 -16.26 -3.02
CA ASP A 97 2.15 -15.08 -3.58
C ASP A 97 3.01 -14.57 -4.76
N PRO A 98 2.39 -14.31 -5.95
CA PRO A 98 3.08 -13.65 -7.05
C PRO A 98 3.80 -12.38 -6.56
N GLY A 99 4.99 -12.10 -7.09
CA GLY A 99 5.81 -10.95 -6.64
C GLY A 99 6.71 -11.20 -5.42
N THR A 100 6.47 -12.27 -4.64
CA THR A 100 7.31 -12.61 -3.46
C THR A 100 8.57 -13.40 -3.81
N TRP A 101 8.61 -14.04 -4.99
CA TRP A 101 9.75 -14.83 -5.45
C TRP A 101 10.46 -14.13 -6.62
N ARG A 102 11.78 -14.32 -6.68
CA ARG A 102 12.63 -13.90 -7.81
C ARG A 102 13.55 -15.04 -8.21
N ILE A 103 13.91 -15.10 -9.48
CA ILE A 103 15.00 -15.97 -9.93
C ILE A 103 16.29 -15.39 -9.35
N GLN A 104 16.95 -16.15 -8.48
CA GLN A 104 18.21 -15.74 -7.85
C GLN A 104 19.39 -16.22 -8.68
N GLU A 105 19.29 -17.44 -9.21
CA GLU A 105 20.35 -18.06 -9.97
C GLU A 105 19.74 -18.96 -11.05
N VAL A 106 20.31 -18.89 -12.24
CA VAL A 106 20.07 -19.85 -13.31
C VAL A 106 21.41 -20.47 -13.62
N GLN A 107 21.57 -21.76 -13.32
CA GLN A 107 22.70 -22.54 -13.79
C GLN A 107 22.25 -23.33 -15.00
N LEU A 108 22.93 -23.13 -16.13
CA LEU A 108 22.74 -23.92 -17.33
C LEU A 108 24.03 -24.67 -17.60
N GLY A 109 23.90 -25.94 -17.99
CA GLY A 109 25.02 -26.79 -18.31
C GLY A 109 24.59 -27.98 -19.15
N SER A 110 25.52 -28.92 -19.28
CA SER A 110 25.30 -30.20 -19.91
C SER A 110 25.96 -31.25 -19.05
N GLU A 111 25.22 -32.27 -18.65
CA GLU A 111 25.77 -33.45 -17.99
C GLU A 111 26.01 -34.52 -19.04
N CYS A 112 27.27 -34.90 -19.21
CA CYS A 112 27.66 -36.02 -20.06
C CYS A 112 27.92 -37.24 -19.18
N LYS A 113 27.36 -38.38 -19.56
CA LYS A 113 27.65 -39.66 -18.92
C LYS A 113 28.15 -40.64 -19.98
N ASP A 114 29.18 -41.38 -19.61
CA ASP A 114 29.64 -42.52 -20.41
C ASP A 114 28.60 -43.62 -20.30
N ASP A 115 28.11 -44.08 -21.45
CA ASP A 115 27.31 -45.29 -21.49
C ASP A 115 28.22 -46.54 -21.40
N PRO A 116 27.69 -47.70 -21.02
CA PRO A 116 28.46 -48.95 -20.97
C PRO A 116 28.99 -49.41 -22.33
N ALA A 117 28.55 -48.81 -23.43
CA ALA A 117 28.99 -49.07 -24.80
C ALA A 117 30.12 -48.13 -25.27
N GLY A 118 30.60 -47.23 -24.40
CA GLY A 118 31.70 -46.30 -24.70
C GLY A 118 31.27 -45.05 -25.47
N THR A 119 29.97 -44.76 -25.55
CA THR A 119 29.43 -43.55 -26.18
C THR A 119 29.15 -42.49 -25.11
N ILE A 120 29.63 -41.26 -25.35
CA ILE A 120 29.35 -40.12 -24.46
C ILE A 120 27.95 -39.58 -24.78
N ALA A 121 27.01 -39.76 -23.87
CA ALA A 121 25.67 -39.19 -23.97
C ALA A 121 25.57 -37.92 -23.12
N CYS A 122 25.50 -36.76 -23.77
CA CYS A 122 25.28 -35.47 -23.11
C CYS A 122 23.80 -35.12 -23.08
N LYS A 123 23.31 -34.67 -21.92
CA LYS A 123 21.96 -34.12 -21.75
C LYS A 123 22.05 -32.70 -21.20
N PRO A 124 21.15 -31.80 -21.61
CA PRO A 124 21.04 -30.50 -20.96
C PRO A 124 20.83 -30.71 -19.46
N SER A 125 21.60 -29.98 -18.66
CA SER A 125 21.45 -29.91 -17.22
C SER A 125 21.28 -28.46 -16.80
N GLY A 126 20.66 -28.25 -15.66
CA GLY A 126 20.50 -26.91 -15.13
C GLY A 126 19.63 -26.88 -13.91
N SER A 127 19.77 -25.80 -13.15
CA SER A 127 18.95 -25.55 -11.99
C SER A 127 18.53 -24.09 -11.95
N ILE A 128 17.29 -23.85 -11.52
CA ILE A 128 16.79 -22.51 -11.23
C ILE A 128 16.65 -22.44 -9.71
N LYS A 129 17.41 -21.55 -9.07
CA LYS A 129 17.22 -21.25 -7.65
C LYS A 129 16.30 -20.05 -7.51
N LEU A 130 15.20 -20.26 -6.79
CA LEU A 130 14.26 -19.21 -6.41
C LEU A 130 14.70 -18.61 -5.08
N GLY A 131 14.77 -17.29 -5.02
CA GLY A 131 14.97 -16.53 -3.79
C GLY A 131 13.73 -15.71 -3.44
N SER A 132 13.66 -15.22 -2.20
CA SER A 132 12.62 -14.26 -1.81
C SER A 132 13.02 -12.83 -2.21
N SER A 133 12.06 -12.06 -2.71
CA SER A 133 12.15 -10.61 -2.87
C SER A 133 11.69 -9.87 -1.60
N ALA A 134 11.17 -10.60 -0.60
CA ALA A 134 10.60 -9.99 0.59
C ALA A 134 11.69 -9.43 1.51
N LYS A 135 11.57 -8.14 1.85
CA LYS A 135 12.40 -7.49 2.87
C LYS A 135 11.56 -7.32 4.13
N ASN A 136 11.93 -7.99 5.22
CA ASN A 136 11.19 -7.93 6.50
C ASN A 136 9.69 -8.29 6.36
N GLY A 137 9.34 -9.21 5.47
CA GLY A 137 7.96 -9.61 5.21
C GLY A 137 7.20 -8.75 4.17
N TRP A 138 7.80 -7.67 3.69
CA TRP A 138 7.26 -6.82 2.65
C TRP A 138 7.79 -7.23 1.28
N PHE A 139 6.90 -7.46 0.32
CA PHE A 139 7.27 -7.71 -1.07
C PHE A 139 6.75 -6.60 -1.97
N ALA A 140 7.51 -6.29 -3.01
CA ALA A 140 7.22 -5.20 -3.93
C ALA A 140 6.23 -5.65 -4.99
N GLU A 141 5.20 -4.83 -5.18
CA GLU A 141 4.19 -4.98 -6.22
C GLU A 141 4.20 -3.74 -7.12
N ARG A 142 3.44 -3.79 -8.21
CA ARG A 142 3.39 -2.69 -9.18
C ARG A 142 1.99 -2.48 -9.73
N SER A 143 1.63 -1.22 -9.88
CA SER A 143 0.43 -0.79 -10.61
C SER A 143 0.81 0.35 -11.56
N ARG A 144 -0.09 0.75 -12.46
CA ARG A 144 0.20 1.79 -13.45
C ARG A 144 -1.00 2.68 -13.67
N CYS A 145 -0.87 3.95 -13.32
CA CYS A 145 -1.85 4.99 -13.60
C CYS A 145 -1.70 5.55 -15.05
N PRO A 146 -2.64 6.39 -15.51
CA PRO A 146 -2.52 7.16 -16.75
C PRO A 146 -1.35 8.16 -16.73
N GLU A 147 -0.83 8.55 -17.90
CA GLU A 147 0.38 9.39 -18.05
C GLU A 147 0.32 10.76 -17.36
N GLN A 148 -0.87 11.33 -17.18
CA GLN A 148 -1.05 12.65 -16.60
C GLN A 148 -1.23 12.61 -15.07
N THR A 149 -1.02 11.47 -14.45
CA THR A 149 -1.21 11.30 -13.00
C THR A 149 -0.11 12.01 -12.24
N THR A 150 -0.49 12.89 -11.33
CA THR A 150 0.45 13.59 -10.43
C THR A 150 0.21 13.21 -8.97
N ASN A 151 -1.00 12.73 -8.64
CA ASN A 151 -1.39 12.37 -7.30
C ASN A 151 -2.18 11.07 -7.29
N ILE A 152 -2.13 10.35 -6.19
CA ILE A 152 -2.96 9.16 -5.95
C ILE A 152 -3.59 9.20 -4.55
N GLN A 153 -4.74 8.58 -4.41
CA GLN A 153 -5.26 8.14 -3.11
C GLN A 153 -5.47 6.64 -3.14
N ALA A 154 -5.43 6.00 -1.98
CA ALA A 154 -5.61 4.57 -1.92
C ALA A 154 -6.38 4.12 -0.67
N LYS A 155 -7.02 2.96 -0.78
CA LYS A 155 -7.63 2.28 0.35
C LYS A 155 -7.60 0.76 0.19
N LEU A 156 -7.62 0.04 1.30
CA LEU A 156 -7.81 -1.41 1.34
C LEU A 156 -9.26 -1.74 1.71
N GLY A 157 -9.90 -2.59 0.92
CA GLY A 157 -11.21 -3.18 1.23
C GLY A 157 -11.13 -4.50 2.00
N LYS A 158 -12.31 -5.00 2.41
CA LYS A 158 -12.48 -6.28 3.14
C LYS A 158 -11.98 -7.48 2.35
N ASP A 159 -12.19 -7.47 1.04
CA ASP A 159 -11.84 -8.56 0.12
C ASP A 159 -10.35 -8.62 -0.24
N ARG A 160 -9.49 -8.04 0.59
CA ARG A 160 -8.05 -7.92 0.32
C ARG A 160 -7.72 -7.04 -0.88
N LEU A 161 -8.68 -6.26 -1.38
CA LEU A 161 -8.53 -5.42 -2.55
C LEU A 161 -7.91 -4.08 -2.18
N LEU A 162 -6.72 -3.81 -2.72
CA LEU A 162 -6.13 -2.49 -2.80
C LEU A 162 -6.80 -1.72 -3.94
N ARG A 163 -7.36 -0.55 -3.61
CA ARG A 163 -7.89 0.39 -4.58
C ARG A 163 -6.96 1.59 -4.65
N ILE A 164 -6.47 1.90 -5.85
CA ILE A 164 -5.68 3.11 -6.13
C ILE A 164 -6.50 3.98 -7.08
N ILE A 165 -6.69 5.24 -6.70
CA ILE A 165 -7.40 6.26 -7.48
C ILE A 165 -6.35 7.26 -7.97
N CYS A 166 -6.29 7.44 -9.28
CA CYS A 166 -5.29 8.29 -9.93
C CYS A 166 -5.90 9.68 -10.25
N TYR A 167 -5.18 10.74 -9.91
CA TYR A 167 -5.60 12.13 -10.12
C TYR A 167 -4.55 12.92 -10.94
N LYS A 168 -5.03 13.88 -11.71
CA LYS A 168 -4.19 14.86 -12.42
C LYS A 168 -3.86 16.06 -11.55
#